data_AF-A0A941MW89-F1
#
_entry.id   AF-A0A941MW89-F1
#
_cell.length_a   1.000
_cell.length_b   1.000
_cell.length_c   1.000
_cell.angle_alpha   90.00
_cell.angle_beta   90.00
_cell.angle_gamma   90.00
#
_symmetry.space_group_name_H-M   'P 1'
#
loop_
_entity.id
_entity.type
_entity.pdbx_description
1 polymer ?
#
loop_
_entity_poly.entity_id
_entity_poly.type
_entity_poly.pdbx_seq_one_letter_code
_entity_poly.pdbx_strand_id
1 'polypeptide(L)'
;MKAFTNNHKRNHRPHGRLTPAGTQVTRSTLRRAFTLVELMVVIVIISILMALIIPATMKVRERVIEGRVATEIKQLESGVSAFKAKYGVEPPSQFRLYLTQAGWNSDPASMALVRRIWPNFDYTMGDAQSNGAAAGVNYPSFWWGMSANGTKPIAFNSGECLLFFLGGVIPVQGPNQIPVGFAKNPSYPFAPPATSSNREGPFFELTDVSRIKDFDGNGLNEWYDSIPNQTAPYLYFSSYEGSGYRVAGTGSELPTGSTLVDVYRIFSPSGTNTTIPQAGPSNGTIVGSQTLPAQKPQSFQIISPGYDGKYGTGGVYNPQLNNSGLVSSYNGSNPVYDTDAFDNITNFSGGRLK
;
A
#
# COMPACT_ATOMS: atom_id res chain seq x y z
N MET A 1 -1.46 74.04 13.33
CA MET A 1 -0.62 75.20 12.95
C MET A 1 -0.72 75.36 11.43
N LYS A 2 -1.28 76.50 10.95
CA LYS A 2 -1.30 77.04 9.56
C LYS A 2 -1.91 76.14 8.46
N ALA A 3 -3.09 76.36 7.88
CA ALA A 3 -3.69 77.54 7.22
C ALA A 3 -2.85 78.11 6.06
N PHE A 4 -3.47 78.22 4.86
CA PHE A 4 -3.52 79.35 3.89
C PHE A 4 -3.80 78.82 2.46
N THR A 5 -5.03 78.95 1.94
CA THR A 5 -5.54 79.95 0.93
C THR A 5 -5.24 79.58 -0.52
N ASN A 6 -5.96 79.98 -1.59
CA ASN A 6 -7.14 80.79 -1.93
C ASN A 6 -7.46 80.38 -3.40
N ASN A 7 -8.66 80.03 -3.81
CA ASN A 7 -9.77 80.87 -4.30
C ASN A 7 -9.48 81.91 -5.42
N HIS A 8 -10.48 82.06 -6.30
CA HIS A 8 -10.72 83.04 -7.40
C HIS A 8 -10.20 82.64 -8.80
N LYS A 9 -10.96 82.68 -9.91
CA LYS A 9 -12.03 83.62 -10.35
C LYS A 9 -12.89 82.94 -11.46
N ARG A 10 -14.22 82.97 -11.32
CA ARG A 10 -15.24 83.75 -12.07
C ARG A 10 -15.44 83.46 -13.58
N ASN A 11 -16.65 82.94 -13.84
CA ASN A 11 -17.67 83.35 -14.82
C ASN A 11 -17.29 83.53 -16.29
N HIS A 12 -18.03 82.84 -17.17
CA HIS A 12 -18.99 83.48 -18.08
C HIS A 12 -19.86 82.43 -18.80
N ARG A 13 -21.19 82.60 -18.74
CA ARG A 13 -22.16 82.07 -19.72
C ARG A 13 -22.43 83.20 -20.72
N PRO A 14 -22.75 82.91 -22.00
CA PRO A 14 -24.19 82.97 -22.33
C PRO A 14 -24.68 81.99 -23.43
N HIS A 15 -25.97 81.71 -23.30
CA HIS A 15 -27.03 81.48 -24.29
C HIS A 15 -26.72 81.10 -25.76
N GLY A 16 -27.42 80.04 -26.20
CA GLY A 16 -28.26 80.14 -27.40
C GLY A 16 -28.21 78.95 -28.36
N ARG A 17 -29.12 77.97 -28.20
CA ARG A 17 -30.05 77.51 -29.26
C ARG A 17 -31.08 76.53 -28.72
N LEU A 18 -32.37 76.86 -28.89
CA LEU A 18 -33.49 75.93 -28.75
C LEU A 18 -33.73 75.24 -30.10
N THR A 19 -34.30 74.02 -30.03
CA THR A 19 -34.93 73.14 -31.07
C THR A 19 -34.11 71.97 -31.63
N PRO A 20 -34.75 70.83 -31.97
CA PRO A 20 -36.00 70.24 -31.49
C PRO A 20 -35.77 68.89 -30.79
N ALA A 21 -36.82 68.38 -30.13
CA ALA A 21 -36.85 67.08 -29.48
C ALA A 21 -36.44 65.94 -30.44
N GLY A 22 -35.23 65.44 -30.27
CA GLY A 22 -34.83 64.12 -30.76
C GLY A 22 -35.33 63.09 -29.76
N THR A 23 -36.44 62.43 -30.07
CA THR A 23 -36.90 61.22 -29.39
C THR A 23 -35.72 60.26 -29.26
N GLN A 24 -35.17 60.15 -28.05
CA GLN A 24 -34.20 59.11 -27.70
C GLN A 24 -34.93 57.77 -27.82
N VAL A 25 -34.75 57.11 -28.96
CA VAL A 25 -35.12 55.71 -29.12
C VAL A 25 -34.15 54.92 -28.24
N THR A 26 -34.53 54.68 -26.99
CA THR A 26 -33.91 53.65 -26.17
C THR A 26 -34.07 52.36 -26.95
N ARG A 27 -33.00 51.88 -27.61
CA ARG A 27 -32.97 50.50 -28.13
C ARG A 27 -33.17 49.60 -26.92
N SER A 28 -34.41 49.14 -26.72
CA SER A 28 -34.68 48.02 -25.85
C SER A 28 -33.87 46.87 -26.45
N THR A 29 -32.76 46.50 -25.81
CA THR A 29 -32.14 45.21 -26.04
C THR A 29 -33.19 44.20 -25.63
N LEU A 30 -33.96 43.72 -26.60
CA LEU A 30 -34.95 42.66 -26.44
C LEU A 30 -34.21 41.50 -25.78
N ARG A 31 -34.42 41.32 -24.48
CA ARG A 31 -33.95 40.13 -23.79
C ARG A 31 -34.74 38.99 -24.41
N ARG A 32 -34.09 38.21 -25.28
CA ARG A 32 -34.67 37.00 -25.85
C ARG A 32 -35.06 36.10 -24.68
N ALA A 33 -36.36 35.94 -24.45
CA ALA A 33 -36.86 34.93 -23.55
C ALA A 33 -36.65 33.57 -24.24
N PHE A 34 -36.00 32.65 -23.53
CA PHE A 34 -35.82 31.28 -24.01
C PHE A 34 -37.19 30.64 -24.22
N THR A 35 -37.40 30.09 -25.40
CA THR A 35 -38.61 29.32 -25.69
C THR A 35 -38.51 27.95 -25.02
N LEU A 36 -39.67 27.40 -24.62
CA LEU A 36 -39.73 26.05 -24.02
C LEU A 36 -39.11 25.00 -24.96
N VAL A 37 -39.28 25.18 -26.27
CA VAL A 37 -38.72 24.29 -27.30
C VAL A 37 -37.19 24.34 -27.31
N GLU A 38 -36.57 25.52 -27.21
CA GLU A 38 -35.12 25.64 -27.14
C GLU A 38 -34.55 24.93 -25.90
N LEU A 39 -35.23 25.04 -24.76
CA LEU A 39 -34.84 24.31 -23.54
C LEU A 39 -35.04 22.79 -23.71
N MET A 40 -36.14 22.37 -24.34
CA MET A 40 -36.49 20.96 -24.54
C MET A 40 -35.46 20.25 -25.43
N VAL A 41 -35.03 20.88 -26.52
CA VAL A 41 -34.02 20.30 -27.41
C VAL A 41 -32.68 20.17 -26.69
N VAL A 42 -32.31 21.13 -25.85
CA VAL A 42 -31.06 21.09 -25.09
C VAL A 42 -31.02 19.91 -24.12
N ILE A 43 -32.11 19.68 -23.36
CA ILE A 43 -32.15 18.55 -22.43
C ILE A 43 -32.14 17.20 -23.16
N VAL A 44 -32.76 17.12 -24.35
CA VAL A 44 -32.73 15.92 -25.20
C VAL A 44 -31.32 15.64 -25.72
N ILE A 45 -30.59 16.69 -26.14
CA ILE A 45 -29.21 16.52 -26.60
C ILE A 45 -28.31 16.09 -25.42
N ILE A 46 -28.43 16.72 -24.25
CA ILE A 46 -27.64 16.36 -23.06
C ILE A 46 -27.92 14.92 -22.62
N SER A 47 -29.18 14.47 -22.63
CA SER A 47 -29.53 13.10 -22.22
C SER A 47 -28.98 12.05 -23.19
N ILE A 48 -29.01 12.31 -24.50
CA ILE A 48 -28.39 11.44 -25.51
C ILE A 48 -26.87 11.37 -25.31
N LEU A 49 -26.21 12.52 -25.12
CA LEU A 49 -24.76 12.54 -24.88
C LEU A 49 -24.37 11.77 -23.62
N MET A 50 -25.08 11.97 -22.51
CA MET A 50 -24.85 11.24 -21.26
C MET A 50 -25.07 9.73 -21.42
N ALA A 51 -26.13 9.33 -22.13
CA ALA A 51 -26.44 7.92 -22.38
C ALA A 51 -25.32 7.21 -23.15
N LEU A 52 -24.64 7.91 -24.06
CA LEU A 52 -23.53 7.35 -24.83
C LEU A 52 -22.21 7.30 -24.04
N ILE A 53 -22.02 8.21 -23.08
CA ILE A 53 -20.77 8.32 -22.31
C ILE A 53 -20.68 7.25 -21.22
N ILE A 54 -21.77 6.95 -20.51
CA ILE A 54 -21.77 6.03 -19.36
C ILE A 54 -21.15 4.65 -19.65
N PRO A 55 -21.56 3.90 -20.70
CA PRO A 55 -21.01 2.56 -20.93
C PRO A 55 -19.52 2.57 -21.35
N ALA A 56 -19.05 3.66 -21.97
CA ALA A 56 -17.66 3.78 -22.41
C ALA A 56 -16.66 3.96 -21.26
N THR A 57 -17.12 4.38 -20.07
CA THR A 57 -16.25 4.67 -18.93
C THR A 57 -15.81 3.44 -18.13
N MET A 58 -16.42 2.26 -18.33
CA MET A 58 -16.11 1.06 -17.52
C MET A 58 -14.67 0.58 -17.72
N LYS A 59 -14.21 0.46 -18.97
CA LYS A 59 -12.82 0.08 -19.30
C LYS A 59 -11.81 1.13 -18.81
N VAL A 60 -12.19 2.40 -18.80
CA VAL A 60 -11.34 3.49 -18.29
C VAL A 60 -11.17 3.35 -16.78
N ARG A 61 -12.24 2.99 -16.05
CA ARG A 61 -12.19 2.78 -14.61
C ARG A 61 -11.26 1.64 -14.22
N GLU A 62 -11.32 0.50 -14.90
CA GLU A 62 -10.40 -0.63 -14.67
C GLU A 62 -8.93 -0.21 -14.83
N ARG A 63 -8.62 0.52 -15.91
CA ARG A 63 -7.26 1.05 -16.15
C ARG A 63 -6.81 2.06 -15.09
N VAL A 64 -7.72 2.88 -14.59
CA VAL A 64 -7.43 3.82 -13.49
C VAL A 64 -7.11 3.06 -12.20
N ILE A 65 -7.86 2.00 -11.89
CA ILE A 65 -7.61 1.17 -10.72
C ILE A 65 -6.29 0.41 -10.88
N GLU A 66 -6.04 -0.23 -12.02
CA GLU A 66 -4.77 -0.89 -12.36
C GLU A 66 -3.58 0.09 -12.19
N GLY A 67 -3.72 1.30 -12.73
CA GLY A 67 -2.72 2.36 -12.60
C GLY A 67 -2.53 2.82 -11.15
N ARG A 68 -3.59 2.85 -10.34
CA ARG A 68 -3.53 3.18 -8.90
C ARG A 68 -2.74 2.12 -8.14
N VAL A 69 -3.08 0.84 -8.31
CA VAL A 69 -2.39 -0.29 -7.68
C VAL A 69 -0.91 -0.31 -8.09
N ALA A 70 -0.62 -0.21 -9.39
CA ALA A 70 0.75 -0.19 -9.89
C ALA A 70 1.56 1.01 -9.37
N THR A 71 0.92 2.17 -9.19
CA THR A 71 1.57 3.35 -8.60
C THR A 71 1.82 3.16 -7.11
N GLU A 72 0.88 2.58 -6.38
CA GLU A 72 1.02 2.30 -4.96
C GLU A 72 2.10 1.25 -4.69
N ILE A 73 2.18 0.18 -5.49
CA ILE A 73 3.28 -0.79 -5.42
C ILE A 73 4.63 -0.08 -5.58
N LYS A 74 4.77 0.85 -6.54
CA LYS A 74 6.01 1.64 -6.69
C LYS A 74 6.31 2.54 -5.49
N GLN A 75 5.28 3.09 -4.85
CA GLN A 75 5.45 3.86 -3.61
C GLN A 75 5.88 2.97 -2.45
N LEU A 76 5.33 1.76 -2.34
CA LEU A 76 5.77 0.73 -1.39
C LEU A 76 7.23 0.31 -1.67
N GLU A 77 7.61 0.08 -2.92
CA GLU A 77 9.02 -0.19 -3.30
C GLU A 77 9.95 0.94 -2.86
N SER A 78 9.50 2.19 -3.02
CA SER A 78 10.26 3.35 -2.56
C SER A 78 10.37 3.39 -1.04
N GLY A 79 9.31 3.04 -0.31
CA GLY A 79 9.32 2.94 1.15
C GLY A 79 10.25 1.83 1.65
N VAL A 80 10.21 0.66 1.03
CA VAL A 80 11.15 -0.45 1.30
C VAL A 80 12.59 -0.02 1.04
N SER A 81 12.83 0.70 -0.06
CA SER A 81 14.16 1.22 -0.40
C SER A 81 14.65 2.26 0.62
N ALA A 82 13.76 3.13 1.10
CA ALA A 82 14.08 4.11 2.15
C ALA A 82 14.39 3.43 3.49
N PHE A 83 13.61 2.40 3.86
CA PHE A 83 13.89 1.57 5.04
C PHE A 83 15.26 0.90 4.94
N LYS A 84 15.56 0.28 3.78
CA LYS A 84 16.86 -0.35 3.52
C LYS A 84 18.00 0.65 3.55
N ALA A 85 17.83 1.84 2.98
CA ALA A 85 18.84 2.90 3.04
C ALA A 85 19.13 3.35 4.48
N LYS A 86 18.10 3.33 5.34
CA LYS A 86 18.22 3.73 6.74
C LYS A 86 18.90 2.66 7.62
N TYR A 87 18.41 1.42 7.57
CA TYR A 87 18.83 0.34 8.47
C TYR A 87 19.82 -0.63 7.84
N GLY A 88 20.15 -0.43 6.56
CA GLY A 88 21.03 -1.29 5.78
C GLY A 88 20.43 -2.64 5.42
N VAL A 89 19.21 -2.96 5.84
CA VAL A 89 18.52 -4.24 5.62
C VAL A 89 17.10 -3.99 5.12
N GLU A 90 16.59 -4.86 4.26
CA GLU A 90 15.19 -4.81 3.84
C GLU A 90 14.27 -5.17 5.01
N PRO A 91 13.02 -4.67 5.05
CA PRO A 91 12.01 -5.21 5.95
C PRO A 91 11.96 -6.74 5.80
N PRO A 92 11.80 -7.49 6.89
CA PRO A 92 11.60 -8.93 6.79
C PRO A 92 10.19 -9.23 6.26
N SER A 93 9.97 -10.45 5.77
CA SER A 93 8.64 -10.97 5.46
C SER A 93 8.06 -11.86 6.56
N GLN A 94 8.83 -12.10 7.62
CA GLN A 94 8.35 -12.60 8.90
C GLN A 94 9.19 -12.04 10.05
N PHE A 95 8.52 -11.74 11.14
CA PHE A 95 9.16 -11.25 12.35
C PHE A 95 8.54 -11.88 13.58
N ARG A 96 9.34 -12.25 14.58
CA ARG A 96 8.85 -12.72 15.88
C ARG A 96 9.32 -11.79 16.97
N LEU A 97 8.36 -11.24 17.70
CA LEU A 97 8.60 -10.31 18.78
C LEU A 97 8.39 -11.01 20.11
N TYR A 98 9.43 -11.00 20.95
CA TYR A 98 9.43 -11.65 22.26
C TYR A 98 9.50 -10.62 23.38
N LEU A 99 8.87 -10.94 24.50
CA LEU A 99 8.98 -10.17 25.75
C LEU A 99 10.27 -10.48 26.51
N THR A 100 10.64 -11.75 26.58
CA THR A 100 11.71 -12.19 27.47
C THR A 100 13.01 -12.43 26.70
N GLN A 101 14.14 -12.20 27.37
CA GLN A 101 15.46 -12.56 26.86
C GLN A 101 15.52 -14.04 26.45
N ALA A 102 14.87 -14.93 27.21
CA ALA A 102 14.79 -16.34 26.89
C ALA A 102 14.06 -16.61 25.56
N GLY A 103 12.99 -15.87 25.28
CA GLY A 103 12.31 -15.89 23.98
C GLY A 103 13.23 -15.46 22.84
N TRP A 104 13.90 -14.33 22.98
CA TRP A 104 14.87 -13.84 21.99
C TRP A 104 16.02 -14.81 21.74
N ASN A 105 16.54 -15.46 22.78
CA ASN A 105 17.59 -16.46 22.66
C ASN A 105 17.13 -17.71 21.87
N SER A 106 15.82 -17.98 21.81
CA SER A 106 15.25 -19.09 21.05
C SER A 106 15.05 -18.78 19.56
N ASP A 107 15.14 -17.51 19.14
CA ASP A 107 15.09 -17.09 17.73
C ASP A 107 16.25 -16.12 17.40
N PRO A 108 17.45 -16.67 17.11
CA PRO A 108 18.60 -15.87 16.74
C PRO A 108 18.39 -15.01 15.48
N ALA A 109 17.47 -15.39 14.59
CA ALA A 109 17.23 -14.67 13.33
C ALA A 109 16.48 -13.36 13.60
N SER A 110 15.36 -13.41 14.33
CA SER A 110 14.63 -12.21 14.74
C SER A 110 15.50 -11.34 15.64
N MET A 111 16.28 -11.94 16.55
CA MET A 111 17.18 -11.20 17.41
C MET A 111 18.27 -10.46 16.61
N ALA A 112 18.89 -11.10 15.60
CA ALA A 112 19.90 -10.48 14.76
C ALA A 112 19.33 -9.30 13.95
N LEU A 113 18.11 -9.44 13.43
CA LEU A 113 17.41 -8.36 12.73
C LEU A 113 17.19 -7.15 13.65
N VAL A 114 16.67 -7.37 14.87
CA VAL A 114 16.46 -6.29 15.85
C VAL A 114 17.76 -5.57 16.18
N ARG A 115 18.88 -6.30 16.36
CA ARG A 115 20.18 -5.68 16.61
C ARG A 115 20.64 -4.76 15.48
N ARG A 116 20.28 -5.09 14.23
CA ARG A 116 20.64 -4.31 13.04
C ARG A 116 19.79 -3.04 12.91
N ILE A 117 18.49 -3.14 13.18
CA ILE A 117 17.54 -2.01 13.07
C ILE A 117 17.64 -1.07 14.28
N TRP A 118 17.69 -1.64 15.49
CA TRP A 118 17.71 -0.90 16.76
C TRP A 118 18.89 -1.34 17.65
N PRO A 119 20.07 -0.74 17.47
CA PRO A 119 21.24 -1.02 18.31
C PRO A 119 20.95 -0.67 19.77
N ASN A 120 21.21 -1.60 20.70
CA ASN A 120 20.89 -1.49 22.14
C ASN A 120 19.41 -1.66 22.50
N PHE A 121 18.64 -2.36 21.67
CA PHE A 121 17.30 -2.84 22.02
C PHE A 121 17.33 -3.55 23.38
N ASP A 122 16.40 -3.18 24.26
CA ASP A 122 16.23 -3.84 25.55
C ASP A 122 15.49 -5.17 25.34
N TYR A 123 16.17 -6.29 25.59
CA TYR A 123 15.60 -7.63 25.42
C TYR A 123 14.95 -8.17 26.72
N THR A 124 14.89 -7.36 27.78
CA THR A 124 14.39 -7.74 29.10
C THR A 124 12.98 -7.21 29.39
N MET A 125 12.25 -6.83 28.33
CA MET A 125 10.92 -6.24 28.35
C MET A 125 9.89 -7.21 28.95
N GLY A 126 9.77 -7.27 30.27
CA GLY A 126 8.72 -8.03 30.96
C GLY A 126 7.32 -7.80 30.36
N ASP A 127 6.40 -8.75 30.56
CA ASP A 127 5.06 -8.66 29.99
C ASP A 127 4.28 -7.43 30.48
N ALA A 128 3.36 -6.94 29.66
CA ALA A 128 2.47 -5.84 30.02
C ALA A 128 1.47 -6.21 31.14
N GLN A 129 1.37 -7.51 31.49
CA GLN A 129 0.33 -8.07 32.36
C GLN A 129 0.82 -8.36 33.78
N SER A 130 2.11 -8.65 33.99
CA SER A 130 2.73 -8.45 35.30
C SER A 130 3.00 -6.95 35.46
N ASN A 131 2.78 -6.40 36.66
CA ASN A 131 3.01 -4.99 36.99
C ASN A 131 4.52 -4.60 36.96
N GLY A 132 5.26 -5.05 35.96
CA GLY A 132 6.69 -4.88 35.79
C GLY A 132 7.01 -4.60 34.34
N ALA A 133 6.54 -3.46 33.81
CA ALA A 133 7.31 -2.78 32.78
C ALA A 133 8.72 -2.60 33.37
N ALA A 134 9.68 -3.43 32.95
CA ALA A 134 11.00 -3.53 33.57
C ALA A 134 11.80 -2.21 33.56
N ALA A 135 11.25 -1.11 33.03
CA ALA A 135 11.86 0.21 33.03
C ALA A 135 10.86 1.40 33.11
N GLY A 136 9.64 1.23 33.65
CA GLY A 136 8.69 2.36 33.77
C GLY A 136 8.22 2.95 32.43
N VAL A 137 8.35 2.20 31.33
CA VAL A 137 7.89 2.58 29.99
C VAL A 137 6.51 1.95 29.75
N ASN A 138 5.47 2.77 29.58
CA ASN A 138 4.18 2.30 29.07
C ASN A 138 4.36 1.88 27.60
N TYR A 139 3.99 0.65 27.24
CA TYR A 139 4.02 0.18 25.85
C TYR A 139 2.66 0.37 25.16
N PRO A 140 2.63 0.38 23.82
CA PRO A 140 1.37 0.44 23.08
C PRO A 140 0.44 -0.67 23.50
N SER A 141 -0.87 -0.41 23.43
CA SER A 141 -1.83 -1.43 23.85
C SER A 141 -1.86 -2.67 22.95
N PHE A 142 -1.18 -2.66 21.80
CA PHE A 142 -1.01 -3.84 20.95
C PHE A 142 -0.22 -4.98 21.64
N TRP A 143 0.55 -4.69 22.70
CA TRP A 143 1.30 -5.71 23.47
C TRP A 143 0.41 -6.46 24.50
N TRP A 144 -0.87 -6.08 24.62
CA TRP A 144 -1.78 -6.68 25.60
C TRP A 144 -2.23 -8.05 25.10
N GLY A 145 -1.85 -9.11 25.82
CA GLY A 145 -2.10 -10.50 25.44
C GLY A 145 -0.84 -11.39 25.41
N MET A 146 0.34 -10.82 25.58
CA MET A 146 1.59 -11.56 25.70
C MET A 146 1.77 -12.11 27.14
N SER A 147 2.04 -13.40 27.30
CA SER A 147 2.20 -14.07 28.62
C SER A 147 3.56 -13.78 29.26
N ALA A 148 3.60 -13.42 30.55
CA ALA A 148 4.80 -13.34 31.41
C ALA A 148 5.67 -14.59 31.38
N ASN A 149 5.05 -15.75 31.13
CA ASN A 149 5.70 -17.04 31.11
C ASN A 149 5.73 -17.59 29.70
N GLY A 150 6.92 -17.64 29.10
CA GLY A 150 7.21 -18.55 27.99
C GLY A 150 7.73 -17.86 26.73
N THR A 151 8.49 -18.63 25.97
CA THR A 151 9.05 -18.38 24.63
C THR A 151 8.00 -18.12 23.53
N LYS A 152 6.77 -17.67 23.87
CA LYS A 152 5.70 -17.41 22.90
C LYS A 152 5.86 -16.00 22.30
N PRO A 153 6.09 -15.88 20.98
CA PRO A 153 6.21 -14.58 20.33
C PRO A 153 4.86 -14.04 19.86
N ILE A 154 4.79 -12.73 19.60
CA ILE A 154 3.90 -12.19 18.57
C ILE A 154 4.57 -12.48 17.22
N ALA A 155 3.92 -13.27 16.38
CA ALA A 155 4.42 -13.64 15.06
C ALA A 155 3.77 -12.75 14.00
N PHE A 156 4.60 -12.08 13.22
CA PHE A 156 4.20 -11.25 12.11
C PHE A 156 4.34 -12.05 10.81
N ASN A 157 3.29 -12.05 9.99
CA ASN A 157 3.25 -12.57 8.64
C ASN A 157 3.74 -11.52 7.61
N SER A 158 3.75 -11.87 6.33
CA SER A 158 4.24 -11.06 5.21
C SER A 158 3.46 -9.76 5.00
N GLY A 159 2.14 -9.78 5.17
CA GLY A 159 1.29 -8.59 5.08
C GLY A 159 1.45 -7.67 6.30
N GLU A 160 1.57 -8.26 7.48
CA GLU A 160 1.75 -7.52 8.74
C GLU A 160 3.13 -6.89 8.83
N CYS A 161 4.17 -7.59 8.37
CA CYS A 161 5.52 -7.05 8.30
C CYS A 161 5.57 -5.81 7.41
N LEU A 162 4.86 -5.83 6.27
CA LEU A 162 4.81 -4.68 5.38
C LEU A 162 4.22 -3.45 6.10
N LEU A 163 3.06 -3.62 6.75
CA LEU A 163 2.43 -2.53 7.51
C LEU A 163 3.31 -2.07 8.66
N PHE A 164 3.84 -3.01 9.45
CA PHE A 164 4.58 -2.72 10.67
C PHE A 164 5.91 -2.02 10.39
N PHE A 165 6.73 -2.52 9.45
CA PHE A 165 8.05 -1.95 9.21
C PHE A 165 8.01 -0.68 8.36
N LEU A 166 7.03 -0.51 7.47
CA LEU A 166 6.88 0.75 6.73
C LEU A 166 6.06 1.79 7.49
N GLY A 167 5.13 1.38 8.34
CA GLY A 167 4.26 2.29 9.09
C GLY A 167 4.71 2.60 10.51
N GLY A 168 5.38 1.66 11.17
CA GLY A 168 5.71 1.73 12.58
C GLY A 168 4.61 1.20 13.50
N VAL A 169 4.65 1.63 14.76
CA VAL A 169 3.72 1.10 15.77
C VAL A 169 2.34 1.72 15.66
N ILE A 170 1.31 0.92 15.97
CA ILE A 170 -0.04 1.40 16.21
C ILE A 170 -0.18 1.62 17.73
N PRO A 171 -0.35 2.87 18.21
CA PRO A 171 -0.16 3.19 19.62
C PRO A 171 -1.33 2.80 20.53
N VAL A 172 -2.55 2.75 19.98
CA VAL A 172 -3.78 2.43 20.70
C VAL A 172 -4.50 1.30 19.97
N GLN A 173 -5.11 0.39 20.71
CA GLN A 173 -5.91 -0.71 20.19
C GLN A 173 -7.31 -0.17 19.92
N GLY A 174 -7.80 -0.34 18.69
CA GLY A 174 -9.13 0.10 18.30
C GLY A 174 -9.22 0.30 16.79
N PRO A 175 -10.44 0.47 16.27
CA PRO A 175 -10.63 0.77 14.86
C PRO A 175 -10.01 2.12 14.51
N ASN A 176 -9.60 2.28 13.25
CA ASN A 176 -9.16 3.54 12.65
C ASN A 176 -7.85 4.13 13.21
N GLN A 177 -6.88 3.30 13.57
CA GLN A 177 -5.61 3.75 14.12
C GLN A 177 -4.54 3.81 13.03
N ILE A 178 -3.80 4.91 12.99
CA ILE A 178 -2.74 5.15 12.01
C ILE A 178 -1.39 4.77 12.64
N PRO A 179 -0.53 4.03 11.93
CA PRO A 179 0.85 3.79 12.34
C PRO A 179 1.63 5.10 12.49
N VAL A 180 2.41 5.24 13.56
CA VAL A 180 3.07 6.51 13.92
C VAL A 180 4.59 6.49 13.76
N GLY A 181 5.14 5.50 13.07
CA GLY A 181 6.58 5.28 13.02
C GLY A 181 7.14 4.70 14.34
N PHE A 182 8.46 4.51 14.38
CA PHE A 182 9.18 4.00 15.55
C PHE A 182 9.76 5.15 16.37
N ALA A 183 9.92 4.96 17.68
CA ALA A 183 10.65 5.90 18.52
C ALA A 183 12.14 5.91 18.12
N LYS A 184 12.77 7.10 18.11
CA LYS A 184 14.21 7.22 17.79
C LYS A 184 15.13 6.62 18.85
N ASN A 185 14.63 6.38 20.07
CA ASN A 185 15.39 5.68 21.10
C ASN A 185 15.45 4.18 20.75
N PRO A 186 16.60 3.64 20.34
CA PRO A 186 16.70 2.26 19.89
C PRO A 186 16.57 1.24 21.02
N SER A 187 16.67 1.64 22.29
CA SER A 187 16.38 0.74 23.42
C SER A 187 14.88 0.48 23.58
N TYR A 188 14.03 1.42 23.17
CA TYR A 188 12.57 1.33 23.26
C TYR A 188 11.89 1.82 21.97
N PRO A 189 12.16 1.18 20.81
CA PRO A 189 11.68 1.67 19.52
C PRO A 189 10.16 1.61 19.38
N PHE A 190 9.51 0.80 20.21
CA PHE A 190 8.07 0.61 20.21
C PHE A 190 7.33 1.49 21.23
N ALA A 191 8.03 2.36 21.96
CA ALA A 191 7.40 3.25 22.93
C ALA A 191 6.27 4.08 22.27
N PRO A 192 5.13 4.32 22.95
CA PRO A 192 4.00 5.07 22.41
C PRO A 192 4.29 6.58 22.36
N PRO A 193 3.55 7.36 21.55
CA PRO A 193 3.75 8.81 21.39
C PRO A 193 3.73 9.59 22.71
N ALA A 194 2.96 9.13 23.69
CA ALA A 194 2.85 9.75 25.00
C ALA A 194 4.19 9.77 25.78
N THR A 195 5.09 8.82 25.52
CA THR A 195 6.39 8.72 26.19
C THR A 195 7.56 9.14 25.29
N SER A 196 7.37 9.14 23.97
CA SER A 196 8.37 9.60 23.00
C SER A 196 7.71 10.29 21.80
N SER A 197 7.88 11.61 21.69
CA SER A 197 7.39 12.41 20.56
C SER A 197 8.31 12.36 19.33
N ASN A 198 9.59 12.00 19.52
CA ASN A 198 10.58 11.94 18.44
C ASN A 198 10.54 10.58 17.74
N ARG A 199 10.04 10.57 16.51
CA ARG A 199 9.83 9.34 15.72
C ARG A 199 10.58 9.31 14.41
N GLU A 200 10.73 8.10 13.91
CA GLU A 200 11.30 7.74 12.62
C GLU A 200 10.27 6.98 11.79
N GLY A 201 10.17 7.36 10.52
CA GLY A 201 9.07 6.94 9.66
C GLY A 201 7.80 7.77 9.89
N PRO A 202 6.68 7.36 9.27
CA PRO A 202 6.56 6.16 8.43
C PRO A 202 7.38 6.28 7.14
N PHE A 203 7.84 5.15 6.60
CA PHE A 203 8.53 5.05 5.31
C PHE A 203 7.55 5.00 4.13
N PHE A 204 6.27 4.79 4.41
CA PHE A 204 5.18 4.83 3.43
C PHE A 204 3.92 5.46 4.06
N GLU A 205 3.21 6.27 3.28
CA GLU A 205 2.03 7.02 3.75
C GLU A 205 0.81 6.10 3.91
N LEU A 206 0.55 5.66 5.15
CA LEU A 206 -0.56 4.76 5.52
C LEU A 206 -1.77 5.54 6.04
N THR A 207 -2.23 6.52 5.25
CA THR A 207 -3.21 7.52 5.71
C THR A 207 -4.67 7.02 5.66
N ASP A 208 -4.97 6.05 4.81
CA ASP A 208 -6.33 5.50 4.65
C ASP A 208 -6.60 4.40 5.68
N VAL A 209 -7.07 4.82 6.85
CA VAL A 209 -7.40 3.92 7.96
C VAL A 209 -8.41 2.83 7.60
N SER A 210 -9.25 3.04 6.57
CA SER A 210 -10.23 2.04 6.16
C SER A 210 -9.60 0.81 5.52
N ARG A 211 -8.32 0.88 5.17
CA ARG A 211 -7.52 -0.20 4.58
C ARG A 211 -6.61 -0.90 5.59
N ILE A 212 -6.59 -0.44 6.84
CA ILE A 212 -5.85 -1.10 7.93
C ILE A 212 -6.84 -2.04 8.61
N LYS A 213 -6.71 -3.33 8.34
CA LYS A 213 -7.60 -4.36 8.89
C LYS A 213 -6.79 -5.62 9.18
N ASP A 214 -7.30 -6.40 10.13
CA ASP A 214 -6.81 -7.73 10.47
C ASP A 214 -7.43 -8.75 9.50
N PHE A 215 -6.61 -9.29 8.61
CA PHE A 215 -7.01 -10.24 7.58
C PHE A 215 -7.15 -11.66 8.12
N ASP A 216 -6.26 -12.09 9.01
CA ASP A 216 -6.16 -13.47 9.47
C ASP A 216 -6.74 -13.72 10.88
N GLY A 217 -7.19 -12.66 11.54
CA GLY A 217 -7.87 -12.68 12.84
C GLY A 217 -6.93 -12.80 14.03
N ASN A 218 -5.62 -12.59 13.86
CA ASN A 218 -4.63 -12.76 14.91
C ASN A 218 -4.40 -11.50 15.78
N GLY A 219 -5.10 -10.40 15.48
CA GLY A 219 -5.03 -9.13 16.20
C GLY A 219 -3.96 -8.15 15.70
N LEU A 220 -3.20 -8.51 14.67
CA LEU A 220 -2.33 -7.60 13.92
C LEU A 220 -3.05 -7.18 12.63
N ASN A 221 -2.70 -6.00 12.12
CA ASN A 221 -3.33 -5.48 10.91
C ASN A 221 -2.37 -5.59 9.72
N GLU A 222 -2.97 -5.70 8.55
CA GLU A 222 -2.30 -5.60 7.25
C GLU A 222 -2.78 -4.38 6.46
N TRP A 223 -2.05 -4.07 5.39
CA TRP A 223 -2.39 -3.00 4.46
C TRP A 223 -3.16 -3.56 3.26
N TYR A 224 -4.47 -3.28 3.21
CA TYR A 224 -5.36 -3.71 2.12
C TYR A 224 -5.03 -3.02 0.81
N ASP A 225 -5.22 -3.69 -0.33
CA ASP A 225 -5.05 -3.08 -1.65
C ASP A 225 -5.94 -1.83 -1.84
N SER A 226 -5.53 -0.91 -2.72
CA SER A 226 -6.28 0.30 -3.07
C SER A 226 -7.46 0.06 -4.01
N ILE A 227 -7.70 -1.20 -4.38
CA ILE A 227 -8.89 -1.63 -5.10
C ILE A 227 -10.13 -1.38 -4.21
N PRO A 228 -11.20 -0.73 -4.72
CA PRO A 228 -12.40 -0.49 -3.93
C PRO A 228 -13.02 -1.80 -3.40
N ASN A 229 -13.38 -1.82 -2.12
CA ASN A 229 -13.95 -2.99 -1.41
C ASN A 229 -13.04 -4.24 -1.39
N GLN A 230 -11.73 -4.04 -1.46
CA GLN A 230 -10.78 -5.14 -1.36
C GLN A 230 -10.97 -5.97 -0.07
N THR A 231 -10.78 -7.29 -0.21
CA THR A 231 -10.89 -8.31 0.85
C THR A 231 -9.54 -8.83 1.32
N ALA A 232 -8.45 -8.59 0.59
CA ALA A 232 -7.12 -9.09 0.91
C ALA A 232 -6.00 -8.00 0.89
N PRO A 233 -4.95 -8.15 1.70
CA PRO A 233 -3.82 -7.23 1.75
C PRO A 233 -2.83 -7.29 0.58
N TYR A 234 -1.89 -6.34 0.55
CA TYR A 234 -0.64 -6.57 -0.17
C TYR A 234 0.20 -7.58 0.60
N LEU A 235 0.82 -8.54 -0.11
CA LEU A 235 1.83 -9.40 0.47
C LEU A 235 3.22 -8.95 0.06
N TYR A 236 4.15 -9.04 1.01
CA TYR A 236 5.55 -8.68 0.83
C TYR A 236 6.46 -9.84 1.21
N PHE A 237 7.38 -10.20 0.33
CA PHE A 237 8.36 -11.25 0.54
C PHE A 237 9.77 -10.70 0.37
N SER A 238 10.63 -10.82 1.39
CA SER A 238 12.05 -10.48 1.26
C SER A 238 12.85 -11.70 0.81
N SER A 239 13.85 -11.48 -0.03
CA SER A 239 14.86 -12.49 -0.33
C SER A 239 15.93 -12.60 0.76
N TYR A 240 15.85 -11.79 1.82
CA TYR A 240 16.85 -11.71 2.90
C TYR A 240 18.26 -11.54 2.33
N GLU A 241 18.44 -10.49 1.52
CA GLU A 241 19.71 -10.16 0.86
C GLU A 241 20.23 -11.28 -0.06
N GLY A 242 19.32 -12.01 -0.71
CA GLY A 242 19.65 -13.14 -1.59
C GLY A 242 19.78 -14.50 -0.89
N SER A 243 19.50 -14.58 0.41
CA SER A 243 19.46 -15.84 1.16
C SER A 243 18.25 -16.73 0.79
N GLY A 244 17.27 -16.19 0.05
CA GLY A 244 16.08 -16.88 -0.43
C GLY A 244 14.79 -16.43 0.26
N TYR A 245 13.65 -16.85 -0.28
CA TYR A 245 12.31 -16.50 0.20
C TYR A 245 11.78 -17.56 1.16
N ARG A 246 11.11 -17.19 2.27
CA ARG A 246 10.67 -18.16 3.29
C ARG A 246 9.15 -18.35 3.31
N VAL A 247 8.61 -18.91 2.23
CA VAL A 247 7.15 -19.06 2.02
C VAL A 247 6.50 -20.30 2.65
N ALA A 248 7.26 -21.32 3.07
CA ALA A 248 6.69 -22.45 3.85
C ALA A 248 7.62 -23.01 4.93
N GLY A 249 7.01 -23.60 5.97
CA GLY A 249 7.66 -24.22 7.13
C GLY A 249 6.85 -24.05 8.43
N THR A 250 7.40 -24.50 9.56
CA THR A 250 6.85 -24.18 10.90
C THR A 250 6.92 -22.67 11.13
N GLY A 251 5.75 -22.03 11.07
CA GLY A 251 5.62 -20.57 11.10
C GLY A 251 5.77 -19.97 9.71
N SER A 252 4.77 -20.22 8.86
CA SER A 252 4.61 -19.65 7.53
C SER A 252 4.72 -18.12 7.51
N GLU A 253 5.34 -17.54 6.48
CA GLU A 253 5.29 -16.09 6.19
C GLU A 253 3.89 -15.66 5.70
N LEU A 254 3.01 -16.62 5.41
CA LEU A 254 1.72 -16.32 4.81
C LEU A 254 0.64 -16.09 5.88
N PRO A 255 -0.21 -15.06 5.71
CA PRO A 255 -1.39 -14.93 6.54
C PRO A 255 -2.32 -16.13 6.39
N THR A 256 -3.02 -16.48 7.47
CA THR A 256 -4.05 -17.54 7.41
C THR A 256 -5.13 -17.14 6.40
N GLY A 257 -5.47 -18.05 5.49
CA GLY A 257 -6.47 -17.78 4.44
C GLY A 257 -5.87 -17.28 3.11
N SER A 258 -4.55 -17.03 3.02
CA SER A 258 -3.89 -16.81 1.74
C SER A 258 -3.87 -18.08 0.89
N THR A 259 -4.13 -17.93 -0.42
CA THR A 259 -4.03 -19.02 -1.41
C THR A 259 -2.59 -19.27 -1.87
N LEU A 260 -1.67 -18.33 -1.60
CA LEU A 260 -0.29 -18.40 -2.06
C LEU A 260 0.43 -19.53 -1.32
N VAL A 261 1.26 -20.30 -2.02
CA VAL A 261 2.07 -21.36 -1.39
C VAL A 261 3.55 -21.25 -1.74
N ASP A 262 3.92 -20.53 -2.80
CA ASP A 262 5.31 -20.22 -3.15
C ASP A 262 5.41 -18.80 -3.75
N VAL A 263 6.61 -18.21 -3.77
CA VAL A 263 6.87 -16.97 -4.52
C VAL A 263 6.93 -17.27 -6.02
N TYR A 264 6.84 -16.22 -6.84
CA TYR A 264 7.03 -16.38 -8.28
C TYR A 264 8.50 -16.56 -8.66
N ARG A 265 8.76 -17.42 -9.64
CA ARG A 265 10.10 -17.82 -10.11
C ARG A 265 10.26 -17.50 -11.57
N ILE A 266 11.43 -16.99 -11.97
CA ILE A 266 11.67 -16.69 -13.39
C ILE A 266 11.91 -17.98 -14.16
N PHE A 267 11.17 -18.14 -15.24
CA PHE A 267 11.50 -19.16 -16.23
C PHE A 267 12.39 -18.58 -17.32
N SER A 268 13.57 -19.18 -17.47
CA SER A 268 14.44 -18.97 -18.62
C SER A 268 14.51 -20.29 -19.40
N PRO A 269 13.90 -20.40 -20.59
CA PRO A 269 14.05 -21.59 -21.41
C PRO A 269 15.52 -21.73 -21.84
N SER A 270 16.26 -22.67 -21.26
CA SER A 270 17.59 -23.06 -21.75
C SER A 270 17.63 -24.55 -22.07
N GLY A 271 17.76 -24.89 -23.37
CA GLY A 271 17.92 -26.27 -23.86
C GLY A 271 16.63 -26.98 -24.29
N THR A 272 16.71 -28.30 -24.49
CA THR A 272 15.60 -29.19 -24.90
C THR A 272 14.68 -29.60 -23.75
N ASN A 273 15.00 -29.20 -22.52
CA ASN A 273 14.25 -29.57 -21.32
C ASN A 273 13.14 -28.55 -21.07
N THR A 274 12.05 -28.72 -21.81
CA THR A 274 10.87 -27.83 -21.86
C THR A 274 9.91 -28.02 -20.69
N THR A 275 10.06 -29.11 -19.94
CA THR A 275 9.17 -29.46 -18.84
C THR A 275 9.67 -28.79 -17.56
N ILE A 276 8.98 -27.74 -17.09
CA ILE A 276 9.20 -27.23 -15.73
C ILE A 276 8.36 -28.10 -14.79
N PRO A 277 8.94 -28.61 -13.71
CA PRO A 277 8.18 -29.31 -12.72
C PRO A 277 7.42 -28.35 -11.78
N GLN A 278 6.26 -28.77 -11.29
CA GLN A 278 5.38 -27.98 -10.41
C GLN A 278 6.18 -27.44 -9.20
N ALA A 279 6.10 -26.13 -8.96
CA ALA A 279 6.66 -25.51 -7.77
C ALA A 279 5.99 -26.12 -6.53
N GLY A 280 6.76 -26.89 -5.75
CA GLY A 280 6.29 -27.41 -4.48
C GLY A 280 6.31 -26.28 -3.42
N PRO A 281 5.56 -26.46 -2.32
CA PRO A 281 5.32 -25.41 -1.33
C PRO A 281 6.59 -24.92 -0.60
N SER A 282 7.76 -25.55 -0.74
CA SER A 282 8.90 -25.32 0.16
C SER A 282 10.13 -24.74 -0.54
N ASN A 283 10.35 -23.42 -0.46
CA ASN A 283 11.63 -22.73 -0.74
C ASN A 283 12.46 -23.33 -1.91
N GLY A 284 11.82 -23.53 -3.07
CA GLY A 284 12.48 -24.04 -4.27
C GLY A 284 12.57 -25.57 -4.41
N THR A 285 11.84 -26.32 -3.59
CA THR A 285 11.68 -27.76 -3.76
C THR A 285 10.64 -28.00 -4.85
N ILE A 286 11.13 -28.31 -6.04
CA ILE A 286 10.33 -28.56 -7.24
C ILE A 286 10.21 -30.08 -7.45
N VAL A 287 9.03 -30.56 -7.88
CA VAL A 287 8.78 -32.00 -8.17
C VAL A 287 9.37 -32.39 -9.54
N GLY A 288 10.69 -32.51 -9.64
CA GLY A 288 11.42 -32.84 -10.86
C GLY A 288 12.73 -32.05 -10.96
N SER A 289 13.75 -32.59 -11.62
CA SER A 289 15.17 -32.22 -11.46
C SER A 289 15.63 -30.80 -11.89
N GLN A 290 14.77 -29.79 -11.99
CA GLN A 290 15.16 -28.39 -12.26
C GLN A 290 14.69 -27.44 -11.16
N THR A 291 15.62 -26.73 -10.52
CA THR A 291 15.36 -25.65 -9.57
C THR A 291 15.32 -24.31 -10.32
N LEU A 292 14.17 -23.65 -10.38
CA LEU A 292 14.07 -22.31 -10.97
C LEU A 292 14.47 -21.23 -9.96
N PRO A 293 15.27 -20.22 -10.38
CA PRO A 293 15.58 -19.08 -9.54
C PRO A 293 14.31 -18.26 -9.25
N ALA A 294 14.17 -17.78 -8.02
CA ALA A 294 13.09 -16.88 -7.66
C ALA A 294 13.17 -15.59 -8.49
N GLN A 295 12.01 -15.02 -8.82
CA GLN A 295 11.96 -13.71 -9.44
C GLN A 295 12.49 -12.67 -8.42
N LYS A 296 13.26 -11.69 -8.89
CA LYS A 296 13.97 -10.73 -8.02
C LYS A 296 14.79 -11.45 -6.92
N PRO A 297 15.74 -12.34 -7.27
CA PRO A 297 16.35 -13.26 -6.30
C PRO A 297 17.21 -12.58 -5.21
N GLN A 298 17.60 -11.32 -5.40
CA GLN A 298 18.39 -10.52 -4.45
C GLN A 298 17.64 -9.27 -3.96
N SER A 299 16.31 -9.30 -4.00
CA SER A 299 15.47 -8.17 -3.60
C SER A 299 14.19 -8.69 -2.95
N PHE A 300 13.03 -8.15 -3.32
CA PHE A 300 11.76 -8.51 -2.71
C PHE A 300 10.65 -8.56 -3.76
N GLN A 301 9.57 -9.26 -3.41
CA GLN A 301 8.35 -9.33 -4.21
C GLN A 301 7.21 -8.67 -3.43
N ILE A 302 6.45 -7.81 -4.10
CA ILE A 302 5.18 -7.26 -3.60
C ILE A 302 4.08 -7.77 -4.53
N ILE A 303 3.01 -8.28 -3.95
CA ILE A 303 1.90 -8.91 -4.67
C ILE A 303 0.59 -8.26 -4.22
N SER A 304 -0.14 -7.70 -5.18
CA SER A 304 -1.56 -7.36 -5.08
C SER A 304 -2.41 -8.59 -5.40
N PRO A 305 -3.48 -8.86 -4.65
CA PRO A 305 -4.40 -9.98 -4.85
C PRO A 305 -5.45 -9.72 -5.94
N GLY A 306 -5.29 -8.68 -6.77
CA GLY A 306 -6.24 -8.40 -7.85
C GLY A 306 -7.67 -8.06 -7.36
N TYR A 307 -8.64 -8.13 -8.27
CA TYR A 307 -10.05 -7.88 -7.99
C TYR A 307 -10.71 -8.99 -7.17
N ASP A 308 -10.28 -10.23 -7.35
CA ASP A 308 -10.89 -11.39 -6.69
C ASP A 308 -10.42 -11.57 -5.24
N GLY A 309 -9.38 -10.85 -4.83
CA GLY A 309 -8.83 -10.89 -3.48
C GLY A 309 -8.01 -12.17 -3.22
N LYS A 310 -7.50 -12.82 -4.26
CA LYS A 310 -6.70 -14.04 -4.18
C LYS A 310 -5.31 -13.84 -4.78
N TYR A 311 -4.34 -14.63 -4.33
CA TYR A 311 -2.95 -14.48 -4.75
C TYR A 311 -2.51 -15.55 -5.77
N GLY A 312 -3.43 -16.45 -6.14
CA GLY A 312 -3.09 -17.76 -6.69
C GLY A 312 -2.17 -18.56 -5.77
N THR A 313 -1.53 -19.58 -6.32
CA THR A 313 -0.63 -20.53 -5.65
C THR A 313 0.85 -20.15 -5.75
N GLY A 314 1.19 -19.17 -6.61
CA GLY A 314 2.56 -18.81 -6.94
C GLY A 314 3.05 -19.55 -8.19
N GLY A 315 4.35 -19.86 -8.26
CA GLY A 315 4.90 -20.69 -9.33
C GLY A 315 5.76 -19.93 -10.33
N VAL A 316 5.40 -19.94 -11.61
CA VAL A 316 6.29 -19.49 -12.68
C VAL A 316 5.86 -18.13 -13.22
N TYR A 317 6.85 -17.25 -13.39
CA TYR A 317 6.75 -16.01 -14.15
C TYR A 317 7.50 -16.16 -15.48
N ASN A 318 6.77 -15.98 -16.58
CA ASN A 318 7.31 -15.91 -17.93
C ASN A 318 6.85 -14.60 -18.61
N PRO A 319 7.77 -13.63 -18.86
CA PRO A 319 7.43 -12.34 -19.45
C PRO A 319 6.94 -12.43 -20.89
N GLN A 320 7.13 -13.57 -21.57
CA GLN A 320 6.71 -13.78 -22.97
C GLN A 320 5.25 -14.23 -23.08
N LEU A 321 4.63 -14.65 -21.98
CA LEU A 321 3.24 -15.09 -21.98
C LEU A 321 2.28 -13.89 -21.86
N ASN A 322 1.10 -14.07 -22.43
CA ASN A 322 -0.01 -13.13 -22.25
C ASN A 322 -0.51 -13.17 -20.79
N ASN A 323 -1.24 -12.12 -20.37
CA ASN A 323 -1.93 -12.05 -19.06
C ASN A 323 -0.96 -12.03 -17.86
N SER A 324 -0.13 -11.00 -17.76
CA SER A 324 0.81 -10.77 -16.64
C SER A 324 2.00 -11.75 -16.57
N GLY A 325 1.96 -12.87 -17.31
CA GLY A 325 3.02 -13.87 -17.36
C GLY A 325 3.07 -14.79 -16.15
N LEU A 326 2.07 -14.72 -15.26
CA LEU A 326 1.97 -15.53 -14.05
C LEU A 326 1.22 -16.82 -14.36
N VAL A 327 1.83 -17.97 -14.06
CA VAL A 327 1.26 -19.30 -14.32
C VAL A 327 1.59 -20.25 -13.19
N SER A 328 0.69 -21.19 -12.88
CA SER A 328 0.95 -22.20 -11.84
C SER A 328 2.03 -23.20 -12.28
N SER A 329 2.07 -23.52 -13.58
CA SER A 329 3.15 -24.32 -14.19
C SER A 329 3.29 -24.09 -15.69
N TYR A 330 4.42 -24.49 -16.29
CA TYR A 330 4.69 -24.34 -17.73
C TYR A 330 5.55 -25.49 -18.27
N ASN A 331 5.11 -26.15 -19.33
CA ASN A 331 5.83 -27.26 -20.00
C ASN A 331 6.27 -26.88 -21.42
N GLY A 332 6.81 -25.68 -21.64
CA GLY A 332 7.41 -25.24 -22.91
C GLY A 332 6.46 -25.00 -24.09
N SER A 333 5.30 -25.65 -24.10
CA SER A 333 4.29 -25.56 -25.15
C SER A 333 2.94 -25.11 -24.61
N ASN A 334 2.60 -25.47 -23.36
CA ASN A 334 1.30 -25.18 -22.75
C ASN A 334 1.49 -24.62 -21.33
N PRO A 335 1.18 -23.32 -21.09
CA PRO A 335 1.02 -22.79 -19.74
C PRO A 335 -0.23 -23.35 -19.07
N VAL A 336 -0.10 -23.81 -17.83
CA VAL A 336 -1.24 -24.01 -16.94
C VAL A 336 -1.41 -22.72 -16.17
N TYR A 337 -2.45 -21.97 -16.51
CA TYR A 337 -2.70 -20.71 -15.84
C TYR A 337 -3.30 -20.93 -14.45
N ASP A 338 -2.86 -20.09 -13.52
CA ASP A 338 -3.51 -19.96 -12.23
C ASP A 338 -4.62 -18.92 -12.38
N THR A 339 -5.88 -19.37 -12.32
CA THR A 339 -7.01 -18.48 -12.54
C THR A 339 -7.11 -17.39 -11.49
N ASP A 340 -6.66 -17.71 -10.27
CA ASP A 340 -6.69 -16.83 -9.10
C ASP A 340 -5.45 -15.89 -9.06
N ALA A 341 -4.50 -16.02 -10.01
CA ALA A 341 -3.36 -15.08 -10.13
C ALA A 341 -3.41 -14.21 -11.38
N PHE A 342 -4.44 -14.34 -12.22
CA PHE A 342 -4.48 -13.71 -13.53
C PHE A 342 -4.52 -12.18 -13.48
N ASP A 343 -5.22 -11.67 -12.48
CA ASP A 343 -5.45 -10.25 -12.21
C ASP A 343 -4.47 -9.69 -11.17
N ASN A 344 -3.57 -10.51 -10.64
CA ASN A 344 -2.53 -10.05 -9.71
C ASN A 344 -1.59 -9.05 -10.37
N ILE A 345 -1.26 -8.00 -9.61
CA ILE A 345 -0.25 -7.02 -9.98
C ILE A 345 0.94 -7.23 -9.05
N THR A 346 2.14 -7.35 -9.61
CA THR A 346 3.35 -7.46 -8.81
C THR A 346 4.33 -6.33 -9.13
N ASN A 347 5.39 -6.22 -8.34
CA ASN A 347 6.45 -5.24 -8.60
C ASN A 347 7.44 -5.66 -9.71
N PHE A 348 7.20 -6.81 -10.35
CA PHE A 348 8.03 -7.31 -11.44
C PHE A 348 7.23 -7.70 -12.69
N SER A 349 5.91 -7.83 -12.60
CA SER A 349 5.01 -7.93 -13.73
C SER A 349 4.25 -6.61 -13.86
N GLY A 350 4.15 -6.05 -15.06
CA GLY A 350 3.26 -4.91 -15.32
C GLY A 350 1.80 -5.34 -15.38
N GLY A 351 1.37 -6.21 -14.43
CA GLY A 351 0.14 -7.00 -14.46
C GLY A 351 -1.11 -6.21 -14.82
N ARG A 352 -2.15 -6.90 -15.28
CA ARG A 352 -3.43 -6.28 -15.65
C ARG A 352 -4.53 -6.82 -14.76
N LEU A 353 -5.28 -5.92 -14.11
CA LEU A 353 -6.56 -6.29 -13.51
C LEU A 353 -7.48 -6.82 -14.62
N LYS A 354 -8.13 -7.95 -14.39
CA LYS A 354 -8.93 -8.64 -15.41
C LYS A 354 -10.29 -9.08 -14.89
#